data_AF-A0A1S3H289-F1
#
_entry.id   AF-A0A1S3H289-F1
#
_cell.length_a   1.000
_cell.length_b   1.000
_cell.length_c   1.000
_cell.angle_alpha   90.00
_cell.angle_beta   90.00
_cell.angle_gamma   90.00
#
_symmetry.space_group_name_H-M   'P 1'
#
loop_
_entity.id
_entity.type
_entity.pdbx_description
1 polymer ?
#
loop_
_entity_poly.entity_id
_entity_poly.type
_entity_poly.pdbx_seq_one_letter_code
_entity_poly.pdbx_strand_id
1 'polypeptide(L)'
;MKRDTIDEIYTEMRQDGLLFEEEGNVPLMFAPENTVVPNQYIVKMQPSGDYNQILSTLGGRGSPKRLDISEGITYVILKDINDSDLQELRKLTDHIAEIEEDTKVSLDTYRREGPYDASLTWGLYRSPLR
;
A
#
# COMPACT_ATOMS: atom_id res chain seq x y z
N MET A 1 -16.84 13.43 -15.92
CA MET A 1 -16.53 12.91 -14.58
C MET A 1 -15.79 14.00 -13.84
N LYS A 2 -16.27 14.42 -12.66
CA LYS A 2 -15.42 15.19 -11.75
C LYS A 2 -14.28 14.25 -11.35
N ARG A 3 -13.05 14.76 -11.35
CA ARG A 3 -11.92 14.04 -10.75
C ARG A 3 -12.05 14.30 -9.27
N ASP A 4 -12.34 13.27 -8.49
CA ASP A 4 -12.28 13.38 -7.05
C ASP A 4 -10.83 13.69 -6.66
N THR A 5 -10.65 14.57 -5.70
CA THR A 5 -9.34 14.88 -5.12
C THR A 5 -8.85 13.69 -4.29
N ILE A 6 -7.54 13.57 -4.09
CA ILE A 6 -6.97 12.49 -3.25
C ILE A 6 -7.63 12.49 -1.87
N ASP A 7 -7.87 13.66 -1.28
CA ASP A 7 -8.51 13.78 0.03
C ASP A 7 -9.97 13.27 0.04
N GLU A 8 -10.71 13.49 -1.05
CA GLU A 8 -12.08 12.95 -1.21
C GLU A 8 -12.05 11.43 -1.26
N ILE A 9 -11.10 10.82 -1.95
CA ILE A 9 -10.98 9.36 -2.03
C ILE A 9 -10.58 8.73 -0.72
N TYR A 10 -9.59 9.28 -0.01
CA TYR A 10 -9.25 8.77 1.33
C TYR A 10 -10.43 8.92 2.30
N THR A 11 -11.26 9.95 2.13
CA THR A 11 -12.49 10.11 2.90
C THR A 11 -13.50 9.01 2.60
N GLU A 12 -13.73 8.68 1.33
CA GLU A 12 -14.64 7.61 0.92
C GLU A 12 -14.12 6.22 1.34
N MET A 13 -12.83 5.92 1.14
CA MET A 13 -12.23 4.66 1.58
C MET A 13 -12.34 4.45 3.09
N ARG A 14 -12.24 5.52 3.89
CA ARG A 14 -12.47 5.46 5.33
C ARG A 14 -13.92 5.14 5.66
N GLN A 15 -14.88 5.70 4.92
CA GLN A 15 -16.32 5.41 5.10
C GLN A 15 -16.67 3.98 4.72
N ASP A 16 -16.01 3.43 3.70
CA ASP A 16 -16.20 2.06 3.22
C ASP A 16 -15.42 1.02 4.04
N GLY A 17 -14.64 1.44 5.04
CA GLY A 17 -13.84 0.54 5.87
C GLY A 17 -12.62 -0.05 5.14
N LEU A 18 -12.22 0.54 4.02
CA LEU A 18 -11.07 0.14 3.21
C LEU A 18 -9.77 0.85 3.63
N LEU A 19 -9.88 1.88 4.48
CA LEU A 19 -8.74 2.57 5.08
C LEU A 19 -8.86 2.50 6.60
N PHE A 20 -7.85 1.93 7.24
CA PHE A 20 -7.72 1.87 8.68
C PHE A 20 -6.53 2.71 9.15
N GLU A 21 -6.85 3.74 9.93
CA GLU A 21 -5.88 4.64 10.54
C GLU A 21 -5.98 4.51 12.06
N GLU A 22 -4.83 4.36 12.70
CA GLU A 22 -4.70 4.24 14.14
C GLU A 22 -3.53 5.11 14.57
N GLU A 23 -3.73 5.93 15.61
CA GLU A 23 -2.70 6.85 16.08
C GLU A 23 -1.41 6.10 16.43
N GLY A 24 -0.27 6.61 15.98
CA GLY A 24 1.04 5.97 16.17
C GLY A 24 1.31 4.77 15.27
N ASN A 25 0.42 4.47 14.31
CA ASN A 25 0.63 3.42 13.33
C ASN A 25 0.53 3.96 11.90
N VAL A 26 1.20 3.26 11.00
CA VAL A 26 1.09 3.44 9.56
C VAL A 26 -0.33 3.08 9.12
N PRO A 27 -0.96 3.91 8.26
CA PRO A 27 -2.24 3.59 7.64
C PRO A 27 -2.20 2.24 6.92
N LEU A 28 -3.24 1.43 7.12
CA LEU A 28 -3.43 0.17 6.44
C LEU A 28 -4.64 0.26 5.51
N MET A 29 -4.42 0.00 4.23
CA MET A 29 -5.47 -0.06 3.21
C MET A 29 -5.81 -1.51 2.93
N PHE A 30 -7.09 -1.84 3.04
CA PHE A 30 -7.62 -3.17 2.73
C PHE A 30 -7.97 -3.27 1.25
N ALA A 31 -7.72 -4.44 0.69
CA ALA A 31 -8.14 -4.74 -0.66
C ALA A 31 -9.66 -4.94 -0.70
N PRO A 32 -10.35 -4.56 -1.80
CA PRO A 32 -11.76 -4.87 -1.97
C PRO A 32 -12.04 -6.36 -1.82
N GLU A 33 -13.23 -6.70 -1.31
CA GLU A 33 -13.62 -8.09 -1.08
C GLU A 33 -13.39 -8.97 -2.31
N ASN A 34 -12.92 -10.20 -2.07
CA ASN A 34 -12.59 -11.20 -3.10
C ASN A 34 -11.42 -10.87 -4.03
N THR A 35 -10.74 -9.72 -3.84
CA THR A 35 -9.55 -9.36 -4.63
C THR A 35 -8.24 -9.54 -3.86
N VAL A 36 -8.27 -9.74 -2.54
CA VAL A 36 -7.08 -9.94 -1.70
C VAL A 36 -6.16 -11.04 -2.23
N VAL A 37 -4.85 -10.74 -2.29
CA VAL A 37 -3.78 -11.72 -2.29
C VAL A 37 -3.38 -11.98 -0.84
N PRO A 38 -3.64 -13.18 -0.28
CA PRO A 38 -3.40 -13.44 1.14
C PRO A 38 -1.94 -13.23 1.53
N ASN A 39 -1.71 -12.63 2.71
CA ASN A 39 -0.39 -12.43 3.32
C ASN A 39 0.60 -11.66 2.44
N GLN A 40 0.10 -10.82 1.53
CA GLN A 40 0.90 -10.01 0.62
C GLN A 40 0.48 -8.54 0.69
N TYR A 41 1.47 -7.67 0.81
CA TYR A 41 1.28 -6.24 1.00
C TYR A 41 2.22 -5.44 0.11
N ILE A 42 1.79 -4.24 -0.26
CA ILE A 42 2.58 -3.22 -0.92
C ILE A 42 2.82 -2.10 0.09
N VAL A 43 4.09 -1.81 0.33
CA VAL A 43 4.52 -0.80 1.30
C VAL A 43 5.09 0.39 0.56
N LYS A 44 4.54 1.57 0.80
CA LYS A 44 5.09 2.84 0.34
C LYS A 44 6.05 3.38 1.41
N MET A 45 7.32 3.55 1.05
CA MET A 45 8.31 4.10 1.97
C MET A 45 8.16 5.63 2.09
N GLN A 46 8.51 6.16 3.26
CA GLN A 46 8.82 7.59 3.39
C GLN A 46 10.05 7.93 2.50
N PRO A 47 10.17 9.17 1.98
CA PRO A 47 11.34 9.57 1.19
C PRO A 47 12.69 9.35 1.89
N SER A 48 12.72 9.50 3.22
CA SER A 48 13.88 9.25 4.08
C SER A 48 13.85 7.89 4.78
N GLY A 49 12.93 7.00 4.41
CA GLY A 49 12.71 5.73 5.08
C GLY A 49 13.85 4.74 4.86
N ASP A 50 14.24 4.03 5.91
CA ASP A 50 15.29 3.02 5.85
C ASP A 50 14.69 1.62 5.65
N TYR A 51 14.92 1.06 4.47
CA TYR A 51 14.50 -0.30 4.12
C TYR A 51 15.08 -1.37 5.07
N ASN A 52 16.25 -1.14 5.67
CA ASN A 52 16.84 -2.11 6.60
C ASN A 52 16.03 -2.25 7.89
N GLN A 53 15.23 -1.24 8.26
CA GLN A 53 14.33 -1.35 9.41
C GLN A 53 13.24 -2.38 9.15
N ILE A 54 12.70 -2.46 7.93
CA ILE A 54 11.76 -3.53 7.54
C ILE A 54 12.43 -4.90 7.69
N LEU A 55 13.65 -5.06 7.16
CA LEU A 55 14.39 -6.32 7.25
C LEU A 55 14.66 -6.73 8.71
N SER A 56 15.06 -5.75 9.55
CA SER A 56 15.33 -5.95 10.96
C SER A 56 14.07 -6.37 11.72
N THR A 57 12.95 -5.68 11.50
CA THR A 57 11.65 -6.00 12.12
C THR A 57 11.19 -7.41 11.76
N LEU A 58 11.34 -7.81 10.50
CA LEU A 58 10.97 -9.15 10.04
C LEU A 58 11.92 -10.24 10.54
N GLY A 59 13.16 -9.93 10.89
CA GLY A 59 14.13 -10.90 11.40
C GLY A 59 14.35 -12.08 10.44
N GLY A 60 14.29 -11.83 9.12
CA GLY A 60 14.40 -12.85 8.07
C GLY A 60 13.10 -13.61 7.74
N ARG A 61 11.96 -13.27 8.35
CA ARG A 61 10.64 -13.77 7.97
C ARG A 61 10.10 -13.04 6.74
N GLY A 62 9.18 -13.71 6.03
CA GLY A 62 8.60 -13.19 4.80
C GLY A 62 9.61 -13.07 3.65
N SER A 63 9.15 -12.50 2.54
CA SER A 63 9.98 -12.25 1.35
C SER A 63 9.86 -10.78 0.90
N PRO A 64 10.53 -9.84 1.57
CA PRO A 64 10.49 -8.43 1.20
C PRO A 64 11.31 -8.16 -0.07
N LYS A 65 10.73 -7.45 -1.03
CA LYS A 65 11.40 -7.03 -2.27
C LYS A 65 11.26 -5.54 -2.49
N ARG A 66 12.38 -4.82 -2.43
CA ARG A 66 12.45 -3.39 -2.74
C ARG A 66 12.27 -3.13 -4.24
N LEU A 67 11.54 -2.08 -4.56
CA LEU A 67 11.32 -1.57 -5.90
C LEU A 67 11.45 -0.04 -5.89
N ASP A 68 12.51 0.48 -6.50
CA ASP A 68 12.71 1.92 -6.68
C ASP A 68 12.11 2.33 -8.02
N ILE A 69 11.12 3.22 -7.99
CA ILE A 69 10.39 3.67 -9.21
C ILE A 69 11.02 4.94 -9.77
N SER A 70 11.32 5.89 -8.89
CA SER A 70 11.99 7.15 -9.21
C SER A 70 12.70 7.69 -7.98
N GLU A 71 13.43 8.78 -8.14
CA GLU A 71 14.07 9.47 -7.02
C GLU A 71 13.03 9.82 -5.94
N GLY A 72 13.33 9.42 -4.69
CA GLY A 72 12.44 9.64 -3.54
C GLY A 72 11.18 8.76 -3.49
N ILE A 73 10.98 7.86 -4.46
CA ILE A 73 9.82 6.97 -4.53
C ILE A 73 10.29 5.51 -4.49
N THR A 74 10.14 4.91 -3.31
CA THR A 74 10.49 3.51 -3.06
C THR A 74 9.28 2.76 -2.54
N TYR A 75 9.09 1.57 -3.08
CA TYR A 75 8.14 0.59 -2.60
C TYR A 75 8.81 -0.68 -2.11
N VAL A 76 8.10 -1.44 -1.29
CA VAL A 76 8.46 -2.80 -0.92
C VAL A 76 7.26 -3.70 -1.10
N ILE A 77 7.43 -4.77 -1.87
CA ILE A 77 6.46 -5.86 -1.92
C ILE A 77 6.82 -6.82 -0.78
N LEU A 78 5.90 -7.04 0.14
CA LEU A 78 6.05 -8.00 1.23
C LEU A 78 5.20 -9.22 0.95
N LYS A 79 5.78 -10.41 0.98
CA LYS A 79 5.07 -11.69 0.83
C LYS A 79 5.26 -12.54 2.07
N ASP A 80 4.31 -13.44 2.30
CA ASP A 80 4.31 -14.39 3.41
C ASP A 80 4.41 -13.69 4.78
N ILE A 81 3.69 -12.56 4.91
CA ILE A 81 3.62 -11.77 6.15
C ILE A 81 2.39 -12.21 6.94
N ASN A 82 2.60 -12.56 8.21
CA ASN A 82 1.51 -12.83 9.14
C ASN A 82 1.07 -11.54 9.87
N ASP A 83 -0.07 -11.61 10.54
CA ASP A 83 -0.67 -10.48 11.25
C ASP A 83 0.27 -9.85 12.29
N SER A 84 1.04 -10.65 13.03
CA SER A 84 1.95 -10.12 14.05
C SER A 84 3.08 -9.32 13.42
N ASP A 85 3.68 -9.84 12.34
CA ASP A 85 4.74 -9.14 11.60
C ASP A 85 4.18 -7.87 10.94
N LEU A 86 2.94 -7.92 10.42
CA LEU A 86 2.25 -6.72 9.91
C LEU A 86 2.08 -5.66 10.99
N GLN A 87 1.64 -6.01 12.20
CA GLN A 87 1.48 -5.03 13.29
C GLN A 87 2.82 -4.42 13.73
N GLU A 88 3.92 -5.18 13.72
CA GLU A 88 5.24 -4.59 14.01
C GLU A 88 5.71 -3.64 12.90
N LEU A 89 5.46 -3.98 11.64
CA LEU A 89 5.76 -3.10 10.51
C LEU A 89 4.96 -1.80 10.55
N ARG A 90 3.69 -1.86 10.98
CA ARG A 90 2.84 -0.67 11.13
C ARG A 90 3.38 0.34 12.16
N LYS A 91 4.28 -0.05 13.05
CA LYS A 91 4.91 0.90 14.00
C LYS A 91 6.05 1.71 13.39
N LEU A 92 6.51 1.37 12.18
CA LEU A 92 7.63 2.04 11.52
C LEU A 92 7.19 3.35 10.83
N THR A 93 6.49 4.23 11.53
CA THR A 93 5.89 5.47 10.98
C THR A 93 6.92 6.45 10.40
N ASP A 94 8.16 6.42 10.91
CA ASP A 94 9.26 7.25 10.41
C ASP A 94 9.87 6.72 9.11
N HIS A 95 9.53 5.49 8.71
CA HIS A 95 10.11 4.82 7.55
C HIS A 95 9.10 4.42 6.50
N ILE A 96 7.86 4.18 6.91
CA ILE A 96 6.77 3.74 6.05
C ILE A 96 5.69 4.81 6.06
N ALA A 97 5.23 5.19 4.88
CA ALA A 97 4.13 6.12 4.71
C ALA A 97 2.78 5.41 4.73
N GLU A 98 2.70 4.23 4.13
CA GLU A 98 1.43 3.50 3.92
C GLU A 98 1.70 2.01 3.65
N ILE A 99 0.76 1.16 4.06
CA ILE A 99 0.72 -0.27 3.72
C ILE A 99 -0.64 -0.56 3.06
N GLU A 100 -0.62 -1.24 1.93
CA GLU A 100 -1.81 -1.67 1.18
C GLU A 100 -1.80 -3.20 1.05
N GLU A 101 -2.95 -3.86 1.25
CA GLU A 101 -3.12 -5.26 0.87
C GLU A 101 -3.03 -5.43 -0.65
N ASP A 102 -2.27 -6.42 -1.09
CA ASP A 102 -2.12 -6.65 -2.53
C ASP A 102 -3.42 -7.21 -3.14
N THR A 103 -3.69 -6.78 -4.37
CA THR A 103 -4.93 -7.07 -5.10
C THR A 103 -4.65 -7.94 -6.32
N LYS A 104 -5.46 -8.98 -6.50
CA LYS A 104 -5.52 -9.78 -7.72
C LYS A 104 -6.05 -8.90 -8.85
N VAL A 105 -5.30 -8.84 -9.93
CA VAL A 105 -5.73 -8.19 -11.17
C VAL A 105 -5.99 -9.26 -12.23
N SER A 106 -7.22 -9.33 -12.75
CA SER A 106 -7.54 -10.17 -13.91
C SER A 106 -7.24 -9.39 -15.20
N LEU A 107 -6.55 -10.04 -16.15
CA LEU A 107 -6.25 -9.45 -17.46
C LEU A 107 -7.41 -9.58 -18.46
N ASP A 108 -8.34 -10.53 -18.24
CA ASP A 108 -9.47 -10.80 -19.15
C ASP A 108 -10.55 -9.71 -19.10
N THR A 109 -10.51 -8.88 -18.07
CA THR A 109 -11.34 -7.70 -17.87
C THR A 109 -10.42 -6.53 -17.60
N TYR A 110 -9.91 -5.85 -18.64
CA TYR A 110 -9.24 -4.55 -18.49
C TYR A 110 -10.27 -3.44 -18.17
N ARG A 111 -11.06 -3.69 -17.14
CA ARG A 111 -11.94 -2.79 -16.41
C ARG A 111 -11.81 -3.23 -14.96
N ARG A 112 -10.98 -2.51 -14.18
CA ARG A 112 -10.96 -2.68 -12.73
C ARG A 112 -12.36 -2.30 -12.24
N GLU A 113 -13.15 -3.30 -11.88
CA GLU A 113 -14.40 -3.11 -11.15
C GLU A 113 -14.04 -2.92 -9.67
N GLY A 114 -13.72 -1.68 -9.32
CA GLY A 114 -13.71 -1.18 -7.95
C GLY A 114 -14.47 0.16 -7.95
N PRO A 115 -15.06 0.57 -6.82
CA PRO A 115 -15.81 1.83 -6.75
C PRO A 115 -14.93 3.07 -6.99
N TYR A 116 -13.61 2.93 -6.84
CA TYR A 116 -12.64 4.03 -6.94
C TYR A 116 -11.80 3.96 -8.21
N ASP A 117 -11.53 5.13 -8.81
CA ASP A 117 -10.66 5.25 -9.97
C ASP A 117 -9.25 4.76 -9.61
N ALA A 118 -8.80 3.75 -10.33
CA ALA A 118 -7.47 3.17 -10.17
C ALA A 118 -6.36 4.23 -10.33
N SER A 119 -6.58 5.32 -11.07
CA SER A 119 -5.59 6.42 -11.22
C SER A 119 -5.40 7.28 -9.97
N LEU A 120 -6.31 7.19 -9.00
CA LEU A 120 -6.28 7.98 -7.78
C LEU A 120 -6.00 7.11 -6.54
N THR A 121 -6.22 5.80 -6.63
CA THR A 121 -5.82 4.80 -5.62
C THR A 121 -4.44 4.18 -5.93
N TRP A 122 -3.99 4.19 -7.20
CA TRP A 122 -2.59 3.85 -7.59
C TRP A 122 -1.67 5.07 -7.66
N GLY A 123 -1.76 5.95 -6.65
CA GLY A 123 -1.02 7.21 -6.48
C GLY A 123 0.48 7.09 -6.23
N LEU A 124 1.11 6.08 -6.83
CA LEU A 124 2.55 6.01 -7.06
C LEU A 124 2.89 5.33 -8.41
N TYR A 125 1.95 5.20 -9.35
CA TYR A 125 2.25 4.79 -10.73
C TYR A 125 1.88 5.85 -11.79
N ARG A 126 2.85 6.76 -11.98
CA ARG A 126 3.18 7.59 -13.16
C ARG A 126 2.57 9.01 -13.25
N SER A 127 3.43 9.99 -12.91
CA SER A 127 3.78 11.02 -13.90
C SER A 127 5.16 10.66 -14.47
N PRO A 128 5.34 10.73 -15.80
CA PRO A 128 6.05 11.90 -16.28
C PRO A 128 5.24 12.64 -17.36
N LEU A 129 5.20 13.95 -17.18
CA LEU A 129 5.06 15.00 -18.19
C LEU A 129 5.03 14.53 -19.65
N ARG A 130 3.89 14.76 -20.32
CA ARG A 130 3.80 15.63 -21.49
C ARG A 130 2.36 16.06 -21.75
#